data_AF-A0A0U2JEJ2-F1
#
_entry.id   AF-A0A0U2JEJ2-F1
#
_cell.length_a   1.000
_cell.length_b   1.000
_cell.length_c   1.000
_cell.angle_alpha   90.00
_cell.angle_beta   90.00
_cell.angle_gamma   90.00
#
_symmetry.space_group_name_H-M   'P 1'
#
loop_
_entity.id
_entity.type
_entity.pdbx_description
1 polymer ?
#
loop_
_entity_poly.entity_id
_entity_poly.type
_entity_poly.pdbx_seq_one_letter_code
_entity_poly.pdbx_strand_id
1 'polypeptide(L)'
;MHAVKRFAAVVCVLGLCVLSACGDEPSGPVGAQPPVEPSIHPLPPPTIAEVMVASEAPTGPQNFVQNPDGVVFPDRALTPGAVFDDVVAADICELYYTQGVRQPRFNDKIAAFASYGISIRDRDIYQVDHLIPVSLGGSNAEANLWPQPYDELAGADQKDLLERHLRGLVCSNKLDLRDAQRTIATDWWAAYQTYMSMPIDPGTAGPEPWKPYEPVEGEVSNGALCETEGEVGYTISKHIELTCTATSYGELRWQKRY
;
A
#
# COMPACT_ATOMS: atom_id res chain seq x y z
N MET A 1 -48.15 -5.10 -7.00
CA MET A 1 -49.11 -5.91 -6.22
C MET A 1 -48.32 -6.94 -5.44
N HIS A 2 -48.35 -6.84 -4.11
CA HIS A 2 -47.67 -7.76 -3.19
C HIS A 2 -48.43 -9.09 -3.04
N ALA A 3 -47.66 -10.10 -2.59
CA ALA A 3 -48.07 -11.18 -1.68
C ALA A 3 -48.87 -12.37 -2.28
N VAL A 4 -48.72 -13.65 -1.90
CA VAL A 4 -47.76 -14.45 -1.10
C VAL A 4 -48.41 -15.85 -0.94
N LYS A 5 -47.59 -16.94 -0.91
CA LYS A 5 -47.84 -18.27 -0.26
C LYS A 5 -48.93 -19.19 -0.91
N ARG A 6 -48.92 -20.54 -0.86
CA ARG A 6 -48.28 -21.54 0.04
C ARG A 6 -48.54 -23.00 -0.44
N PHE A 7 -47.70 -23.92 0.05
CA PHE A 7 -47.90 -25.33 0.42
C PHE A 7 -48.23 -26.44 -0.62
N ALA A 8 -47.39 -27.48 -0.58
CA ALA A 8 -47.85 -28.87 -0.55
C ALA A 8 -46.95 -29.67 0.41
N ALA A 9 -47.60 -30.44 1.29
CA ALA A 9 -47.01 -31.32 2.29
C ALA A 9 -47.18 -32.77 1.82
N VAL A 10 -46.22 -33.65 2.15
CA VAL A 10 -46.45 -35.11 2.17
C VAL A 10 -45.76 -35.67 3.42
N VAL A 11 -46.55 -36.40 4.21
CA VAL A 11 -46.17 -37.16 5.42
C VAL A 11 -46.52 -38.62 5.15
N CYS A 12 -45.63 -39.55 5.54
CA CYS A 12 -45.88 -40.90 6.11
C CYS A 12 -44.61 -41.75 6.00
N VAL A 13 -44.22 -42.70 6.86
CA VAL A 13 -44.46 -43.06 8.28
C VAL A 13 -43.60 -44.33 8.54
N LEU A 14 -42.95 -44.38 9.71
CA LEU A 14 -42.53 -45.53 10.56
C LEU A 14 -41.71 -46.73 10.02
N GLY A 15 -40.74 -47.15 10.85
CA GLY A 15 -40.17 -48.51 10.85
C GLY A 15 -38.98 -48.71 11.80
N LEU A 16 -39.23 -48.92 13.09
CA LEU A 16 -38.26 -49.31 14.13
C LEU A 16 -37.94 -50.81 14.03
N CYS A 17 -36.68 -51.23 14.17
CA CYS A 17 -36.32 -52.60 14.60
C CYS A 17 -34.93 -52.60 15.27
N VAL A 18 -34.90 -52.98 16.55
CA VAL A 18 -33.71 -53.29 17.36
C VAL A 18 -33.69 -54.80 17.54
N LEU A 19 -32.56 -55.47 17.30
CA LEU A 19 -32.27 -56.76 17.93
C LEU A 19 -30.77 -56.90 18.24
N SER A 20 -30.55 -57.31 19.48
CA SER A 20 -29.30 -57.62 20.17
C SER A 20 -28.94 -59.10 19.98
N ALA A 21 -27.66 -59.45 19.95
CA ALA A 21 -27.19 -60.83 20.16
C ALA A 21 -25.72 -60.88 20.63
N CYS A 22 -25.43 -61.91 21.43
CA CYS A 22 -24.42 -61.98 22.47
C CYS A 22 -23.07 -62.63 22.08
N GLY A 23 -22.01 -62.21 22.80
CA GLY A 23 -20.87 -62.90 23.41
C GLY A 23 -20.30 -64.25 22.94
N ASP A 24 -18.97 -64.34 22.92
CA ASP A 24 -18.21 -65.36 23.69
C ASP A 24 -16.73 -64.94 23.90
N GLU A 25 -16.22 -65.13 25.13
CA GLU A 25 -14.83 -64.92 25.59
C GLU A 25 -13.91 -66.12 25.29
N PRO A 26 -12.58 -65.96 25.38
CA PRO A 26 -11.85 -66.81 26.31
C PRO A 26 -10.75 -66.09 27.14
N SER A 27 -10.31 -66.79 28.18
CA SER A 27 -9.80 -66.29 29.47
C SER A 27 -8.27 -66.21 29.61
N GLY A 28 -7.78 -65.12 30.26
CA GLY A 28 -6.58 -65.02 31.13
C GLY A 28 -5.16 -65.09 30.52
N PRO A 29 -4.07 -64.59 31.16
CA PRO A 29 -3.93 -64.36 32.61
C PRO A 29 -3.19 -63.06 33.07
N VAL A 30 -3.35 -62.77 34.38
CA VAL A 30 -2.35 -62.25 35.35
C VAL A 30 -1.57 -60.94 35.06
N GLY A 31 -1.89 -59.93 35.87
CA GLY A 31 -0.89 -59.11 36.59
C GLY A 31 -0.22 -57.95 35.85
N ALA A 32 -0.89 -56.80 35.78
CA ALA A 32 -0.22 -55.51 35.63
C ALA A 32 -1.02 -54.41 36.35
N GLN A 33 -0.36 -53.72 37.28
CA GLN A 33 -0.90 -52.57 38.00
C GLN A 33 -1.10 -51.42 37.00
N PRO A 34 -2.26 -50.73 36.97
CA PRO A 34 -2.45 -49.60 36.06
C PRO A 34 -1.48 -48.48 36.43
N PRO A 35 -0.91 -47.75 35.44
CA PRO A 35 -0.07 -46.60 35.71
C PRO A 35 -0.90 -45.50 36.38
N VAL A 36 -0.32 -44.82 37.36
CA VAL A 36 -0.91 -43.65 38.03
C VAL A 36 -1.18 -42.57 36.99
N GLU A 37 -2.44 -42.21 36.78
CA GLU A 37 -2.81 -41.06 35.95
C GLU A 37 -2.26 -39.76 36.58
N PRO A 38 -1.59 -38.88 35.81
CA PRO A 38 -1.23 -37.57 36.32
C PRO A 38 -2.50 -36.74 36.52
N SER A 39 -2.74 -36.28 37.74
CA SER A 39 -3.81 -35.31 38.03
C SER A 39 -3.53 -34.00 37.31
N ILE A 40 -4.37 -33.67 36.33
CA ILE A 40 -4.38 -32.35 35.70
C ILE A 40 -5.13 -31.40 36.64
N HIS A 41 -4.40 -30.51 37.30
CA HIS A 41 -5.00 -29.38 38.01
C HIS A 41 -5.23 -28.23 37.02
N PRO A 42 -6.47 -27.78 36.79
CA PRO A 42 -6.72 -26.58 36.00
C PRO A 42 -6.10 -25.38 36.70
N LEU A 43 -5.25 -24.63 36.00
CA LEU A 43 -4.79 -23.33 36.48
C LEU A 43 -5.99 -22.37 36.51
N PRO A 44 -6.12 -21.53 37.56
CA PRO A 44 -7.18 -20.53 37.60
C PRO A 44 -7.05 -19.56 36.42
N PRO A 45 -8.16 -19.07 35.86
CA PRO A 45 -8.11 -18.05 34.81
C PRO A 45 -7.45 -16.78 35.38
N PRO A 46 -6.62 -16.07 34.61
CA PRO A 46 -6.03 -14.82 35.07
C PRO A 46 -7.14 -13.79 35.33
N THR A 47 -7.02 -13.09 36.45
CA THR A 47 -7.90 -11.98 36.83
C THR A 47 -7.84 -10.87 35.79
N ILE A 48 -9.00 -10.40 35.33
CA ILE A 48 -9.19 -9.38 34.28
C ILE A 48 -8.60 -7.99 34.65
N ALA A 49 -8.02 -7.83 35.84
CA ALA A 49 -7.36 -6.60 36.27
C ALA A 49 -5.98 -6.34 35.62
N GLU A 50 -5.38 -7.34 34.94
CA GLU A 50 -4.09 -7.17 34.24
C GLU A 50 -4.23 -6.80 32.75
N VAL A 51 -5.46 -6.67 32.22
CA VAL A 51 -5.71 -6.35 30.79
C VAL A 51 -6.09 -4.89 30.60
N MET A 52 -5.38 -3.99 31.29
CA MET A 52 -5.29 -2.59 30.90
C MET A 52 -3.82 -2.21 30.84
N VAL A 53 -3.07 -2.91 29.99
CA VAL A 53 -1.82 -2.35 29.46
C VAL A 53 -2.25 -1.16 28.61
N ALA A 54 -2.12 0.03 29.18
CA ALA A 54 -2.08 1.25 28.41
C ALA A 54 -1.09 1.02 27.26
N SER A 55 -1.56 1.16 26.02
CA SER A 55 -0.70 1.14 24.85
C SER A 55 0.31 2.27 25.02
N GLU A 56 1.50 1.95 25.52
CA GLU A 56 2.62 2.89 25.49
C GLU A 56 2.86 3.24 24.02
N ALA A 57 2.95 4.54 23.72
CA ALA A 57 3.43 5.00 22.42
C ALA A 57 4.79 4.33 22.13
N PRO A 58 5.16 4.08 20.87
CA PRO A 58 6.38 3.32 20.56
C PRO A 58 7.60 4.05 21.15
N THR A 59 8.25 3.45 22.15
CA THR A 59 9.34 4.07 22.94
C THR A 59 10.74 3.82 22.37
N GLY A 60 10.85 3.37 21.11
CA GLY A 60 12.12 3.33 20.39
C GLY A 60 12.48 4.69 19.78
N PRO A 61 13.76 5.04 19.62
CA PRO A 61 14.14 6.20 18.81
C PRO A 61 13.68 5.94 17.38
N GLN A 62 12.56 6.55 17.00
CA GLN A 62 12.13 6.52 15.61
C GLN A 62 13.09 7.41 14.84
N ASN A 63 13.62 6.90 13.72
CA ASN A 63 14.55 7.63 12.87
C ASN A 63 13.83 8.72 12.07
N PHE A 64 13.12 9.60 12.77
CA PHE A 64 12.48 10.79 12.23
C PHE A 64 13.27 12.04 12.64
N VAL A 65 13.17 13.07 11.82
CA VAL A 65 13.67 14.40 12.13
C VAL A 65 12.47 15.30 12.42
N GLN A 66 12.57 16.16 13.43
CA GLN A 66 11.58 17.20 13.68
C GLN A 66 12.19 18.58 13.55
N ASN A 67 11.46 19.51 12.93
CA ASN A 67 11.84 20.93 12.98
C ASN A 67 11.36 21.58 14.30
N PRO A 68 11.74 22.85 14.58
CA PRO A 68 11.30 23.55 15.79
C PRO A 68 9.77 23.73 15.93
N ASP A 69 9.03 23.66 14.81
CA ASP A 69 7.57 23.74 14.79
C ASP A 69 6.90 22.39 15.11
N GLY A 70 7.68 21.33 15.37
CA GLY A 70 7.21 19.99 15.64
C GLY A 70 6.80 19.20 14.39
N VAL A 71 7.09 19.70 13.19
CA VAL A 71 6.78 19.00 11.94
C VAL A 71 7.75 17.84 11.74
N VAL A 72 7.21 16.68 11.40
CA VAL A 72 7.96 15.43 11.23
C VAL A 72 8.45 15.27 9.79
N PHE A 73 9.69 14.82 9.65
CA PHE A 73 10.38 14.54 8.39
C PHE A 73 11.02 13.15 8.43
N PRO A 74 11.17 12.50 7.26
CA PRO A 74 12.01 11.31 7.17
C PRO A 74 13.47 11.64 7.52
N ASP A 75 14.19 10.64 8.05
CA ASP A 75 15.65 10.72 8.09
C ASP A 75 16.21 10.63 6.68
N ARG A 76 16.91 11.68 6.25
CA ARG A 76 17.49 11.78 4.90
C ARG A 76 18.57 10.73 4.62
N ALA A 77 19.16 10.12 5.65
CA ALA A 77 20.08 9.00 5.46
C ALA A 77 19.35 7.72 5.01
N LEU A 78 18.09 7.56 5.42
CA LEU A 78 17.23 6.43 5.04
C LEU A 78 16.42 6.73 3.78
N THR A 79 15.85 7.93 3.72
CA THR A 79 14.97 8.36 2.63
C THR A 79 15.48 9.69 2.04
N PRO A 80 16.57 9.66 1.25
CA PRO A 80 17.10 10.87 0.59
C PRO A 80 16.19 11.45 -0.51
N GLY A 81 15.22 10.67 -1.01
CA GLY A 81 14.30 11.07 -2.08
C GLY A 81 14.76 10.57 -3.45
N ALA A 82 14.55 9.28 -3.74
CA ALA A 82 14.88 8.70 -5.04
C ALA A 82 13.80 8.98 -6.11
N VAL A 83 14.24 9.36 -7.31
CA VAL A 83 13.40 9.65 -8.48
C VAL A 83 13.64 8.63 -9.59
N PHE A 84 12.75 8.58 -10.58
CA PHE A 84 13.03 7.89 -11.83
C PHE A 84 13.96 8.76 -12.69
N ASP A 85 15.10 8.19 -13.12
CA ASP A 85 16.16 8.95 -13.80
C ASP A 85 15.78 9.47 -15.19
N ASP A 86 14.80 8.85 -15.83
CA ASP A 86 14.31 9.13 -17.18
C ASP A 86 13.06 10.02 -17.22
N VAL A 87 12.46 10.33 -16.07
CA VAL A 87 11.24 11.16 -16.00
C VAL A 87 11.56 12.64 -16.17
N VAL A 88 10.84 13.27 -17.09
CA VAL A 88 10.91 14.71 -17.37
C VAL A 88 9.60 15.42 -17.03
N ALA A 89 9.63 16.75 -17.07
CA ALA A 89 8.46 17.58 -16.78
C ALA A 89 7.28 17.27 -17.72
N ALA A 90 7.53 16.93 -18.98
CA ALA A 90 6.46 16.58 -19.92
C ALA A 90 5.68 15.34 -19.44
N ASP A 91 6.37 14.30 -18.99
CA ASP A 91 5.74 13.05 -18.51
C ASP A 91 4.84 13.34 -17.31
N ILE A 92 5.38 14.06 -16.31
CA ILE A 92 4.60 14.44 -15.13
C ILE A 92 3.55 15.51 -15.43
N CYS A 93 3.37 15.97 -16.67
CA CYS A 93 2.27 16.85 -17.02
C CYS A 93 1.18 16.13 -17.79
N GLU A 94 1.39 14.86 -18.15
CA GLU A 94 0.33 13.98 -18.64
C GLU A 94 -0.70 13.71 -17.55
N LEU A 95 -1.98 13.82 -17.91
CA LEU A 95 -3.12 13.77 -16.98
C LEU A 95 -3.14 12.49 -16.13
N TYR A 96 -2.74 11.38 -16.74
CA TYR A 96 -2.82 10.05 -16.13
C TYR A 96 -1.45 9.46 -15.77
N TYR A 97 -0.38 10.27 -15.75
CA TYR A 97 0.99 9.84 -15.46
C TYR A 97 1.07 8.94 -14.22
N THR A 98 0.50 9.36 -13.09
CA THR A 98 0.57 8.60 -11.83
C THR A 98 -0.14 7.25 -11.91
N GLN A 99 -1.08 7.06 -12.85
CA GLN A 99 -1.72 5.76 -13.08
C GLN A 99 -0.80 4.78 -13.81
N GLY A 100 0.25 5.25 -14.48
CA GLY A 100 1.30 4.44 -15.13
C GLY A 100 2.40 3.94 -14.20
N VAL A 101 2.41 4.43 -12.96
CA VAL A 101 3.36 4.00 -11.93
C VAL A 101 2.65 3.05 -10.95
N ARG A 102 3.31 1.94 -10.62
CA ARG A 102 2.79 0.97 -9.65
C ARG A 102 2.80 1.58 -8.25
N GLN A 103 1.85 1.16 -7.43
CA GLN A 103 1.91 1.41 -6.00
C GLN A 103 3.06 0.58 -5.38
N PRO A 104 3.72 1.07 -4.30
CA PRO A 104 4.71 0.29 -3.57
C PRO A 104 4.15 -1.08 -3.19
N ARG A 105 4.92 -2.15 -3.41
CA ARG A 105 4.45 -3.50 -3.06
C ARG A 105 4.47 -3.65 -1.54
N PHE A 106 3.78 -4.67 -1.06
CA PHE A 106 3.70 -4.95 0.38
C PHE A 106 5.10 -5.12 1.02
N ASN A 107 6.02 -5.78 0.33
CA ASN A 107 7.39 -5.96 0.84
C ASN A 107 8.18 -4.66 0.90
N ASP A 108 7.97 -3.71 -0.02
CA ASP A 108 8.64 -2.40 0.03
C ASP A 108 8.11 -1.58 1.21
N LYS A 109 6.81 -1.70 1.53
CA LYS A 109 6.22 -1.08 2.73
C LYS A 109 6.80 -1.68 4.02
N ILE A 110 6.98 -3.00 4.07
CA ILE A 110 7.65 -3.66 5.21
C ILE A 110 9.09 -3.17 5.35
N ALA A 111 9.84 -3.08 4.24
CA ALA A 111 11.22 -2.60 4.27
C ALA A 111 11.30 -1.15 4.79
N ALA A 112 10.41 -0.27 4.30
CA ALA A 112 10.30 1.10 4.81
C ALA A 112 10.07 1.13 6.33
N PHE A 113 9.09 0.38 6.87
CA PHE A 113 8.90 0.31 8.32
C PHE A 113 10.13 -0.21 9.06
N ALA A 114 10.75 -1.28 8.57
CA ALA A 114 11.92 -1.88 9.19
C ALA A 114 13.13 -0.93 9.24
N SER A 115 13.35 -0.13 8.19
CA SER A 115 14.44 0.86 8.14
C SER A 115 14.30 1.96 9.21
N TYR A 116 13.07 2.28 9.62
CA TYR A 116 12.76 3.23 10.69
C TYR A 116 12.65 2.59 12.08
N GLY A 117 12.89 1.28 12.19
CA GLY A 117 12.75 0.55 13.46
C GLY A 117 11.29 0.38 13.92
N ILE A 118 10.33 0.52 13.00
CA ILE A 118 8.90 0.46 13.29
C ILE A 118 8.39 -0.97 13.11
N SER A 119 7.68 -1.47 14.11
CA SER A 119 7.01 -2.76 14.03
C SER A 119 5.83 -2.68 13.07
N ILE A 120 5.65 -3.70 12.22
CA ILE A 120 4.48 -3.83 11.34
C ILE A 120 3.14 -3.89 12.12
N ARG A 121 3.20 -4.15 13.44
CA ARG A 121 2.03 -4.09 14.34
C ARG A 121 1.54 -2.67 14.55
N ASP A 122 2.43 -1.69 14.46
CA ASP A 122 2.14 -0.28 14.69
C ASP A 122 1.80 0.45 13.38
N ARG A 123 1.73 -0.25 12.25
CA ARG A 123 1.49 0.34 10.92
C ARG A 123 0.21 1.18 10.83
N ASP A 124 -0.77 0.95 11.70
CA ASP A 124 -2.09 1.58 11.61
C ASP A 124 -2.04 3.07 11.98
N ILE A 125 -0.94 3.57 12.58
CA ILE A 125 -0.70 5.00 12.84
C ILE A 125 0.17 5.68 11.77
N TYR A 126 0.56 4.95 10.71
CA TYR A 126 1.41 5.44 9.63
C TYR A 126 0.85 5.13 8.23
N GLN A 127 1.22 5.97 7.28
CA GLN A 127 1.16 5.69 5.86
C GLN A 127 2.58 5.52 5.34
N VAL A 128 2.88 4.44 4.61
CA VAL A 128 4.12 4.40 3.81
C VAL A 128 3.91 5.29 2.60
N ASP A 129 4.66 6.37 2.55
CA ASP A 129 4.53 7.42 1.55
C ASP A 129 5.87 7.75 0.89
N HIS A 130 5.79 8.43 -0.25
CA HIS A 130 6.95 8.88 -1.01
C HIS A 130 7.44 10.24 -0.50
N LEU A 131 8.74 10.44 -0.23
CA LEU A 131 9.27 11.77 0.10
C LEU A 131 9.14 12.73 -1.10
N ILE A 132 9.62 12.31 -2.27
CA ILE A 132 9.30 12.94 -3.54
C ILE A 132 8.12 12.17 -4.14
N PRO A 133 6.95 12.77 -4.35
CA PRO A 133 5.80 12.04 -4.84
C PRO A 133 6.01 11.57 -6.27
N VAL A 134 5.30 10.49 -6.62
CA VAL A 134 5.19 10.04 -8.02
C VAL A 134 4.72 11.20 -8.92
N SER A 135 3.84 12.08 -8.44
CA SER A 135 3.37 13.25 -9.19
C SER A 135 4.48 14.24 -9.62
N LEU A 136 5.69 14.13 -9.03
CA LEU A 136 6.92 14.84 -9.36
C LEU A 136 8.05 13.89 -9.82
N GLY A 137 7.73 12.68 -10.28
CA GLY A 137 8.71 11.71 -10.79
C GLY A 137 9.44 10.90 -9.71
N GLY A 138 8.95 10.91 -8.47
CA GLY A 138 9.46 10.05 -7.40
C GLY A 138 9.30 8.56 -7.72
N SER A 139 10.28 7.75 -7.32
CA SER A 139 10.32 6.31 -7.55
C SER A 139 9.76 5.51 -6.36
N ASN A 140 9.48 4.21 -6.56
CA ASN A 140 9.13 3.29 -5.46
C ASN A 140 10.35 2.68 -4.75
N ALA A 141 11.55 3.22 -4.95
CA ALA A 141 12.73 2.75 -4.24
C ALA A 141 12.61 3.03 -2.73
N GLU A 142 13.18 2.15 -1.89
CA GLU A 142 13.19 2.33 -0.44
C GLU A 142 13.77 3.69 -0.01
N ALA A 143 14.77 4.18 -0.75
CA ALA A 143 15.35 5.52 -0.58
C ALA A 143 14.38 6.69 -0.84
N ASN A 144 13.15 6.44 -1.29
CA ASN A 144 12.07 7.41 -1.41
C ASN A 144 10.85 7.07 -0.54
N LEU A 145 10.82 5.92 0.13
CA LEU A 145 9.69 5.51 0.96
C LEU A 145 9.98 5.73 2.44
N TRP A 146 8.99 6.24 3.17
CA TRP A 146 9.08 6.44 4.61
C TRP A 146 7.72 6.25 5.29
N PRO A 147 7.69 5.85 6.56
CA PRO A 147 6.47 5.77 7.34
C PRO A 147 6.05 7.16 7.85
N GLN A 148 5.16 7.83 7.13
CA GLN A 148 4.59 9.11 7.51
C GLN A 148 3.49 8.94 8.57
N PRO A 149 3.57 9.59 9.74
CA PRO A 149 2.50 9.53 10.74
C PRO A 149 1.20 10.22 10.25
N TYR A 150 0.03 9.69 10.61
CA TYR A 150 -1.26 10.30 10.27
C TYR A 150 -1.59 11.54 11.10
N ASP A 151 -1.37 11.49 12.42
CA ASP A 151 -1.86 12.48 13.38
C ASP A 151 -0.77 13.48 13.80
N GLU A 152 -0.41 14.41 12.91
CA GLU A 152 0.58 15.47 13.19
C GLU A 152 0.00 16.87 13.00
N LEU A 153 0.56 17.87 13.70
CA LEU A 153 0.19 19.28 13.61
C LEU A 153 0.24 19.82 12.17
N ALA A 154 1.24 19.36 11.41
CA ALA A 154 1.29 19.39 9.95
C ALA A 154 1.74 18.01 9.49
N GLY A 155 0.98 17.37 8.60
CA GLY A 155 1.15 15.97 8.26
C GLY A 155 0.82 15.67 6.80
N ALA A 156 0.28 14.47 6.57
CA ALA A 156 -0.01 13.95 5.23
C ALA A 156 -0.86 14.90 4.37
N ASP A 157 -1.93 15.47 4.94
CA ASP A 157 -2.85 16.35 4.21
C ASP A 157 -2.17 17.63 3.65
N GLN A 158 -1.29 18.26 4.43
CA GLN A 158 -0.56 19.45 3.99
C GLN A 158 0.48 19.10 2.93
N LYS A 159 1.16 17.96 3.09
CA LYS A 159 2.10 17.46 2.09
C LYS A 159 1.37 17.18 0.78
N ASP A 160 0.24 16.46 0.81
CA ASP A 160 -0.63 16.20 -0.34
C ASP A 160 -1.03 17.48 -1.11
N LEU A 161 -1.37 18.55 -0.39
CA LEU A 161 -1.67 19.85 -0.98
C LEU A 161 -0.44 20.46 -1.67
N LEU A 162 0.72 20.44 -1.00
CA LEU A 162 1.98 20.90 -1.58
C LEU A 162 2.33 20.12 -2.84
N GLU A 163 2.22 18.79 -2.84
CA GLU A 163 2.58 17.95 -3.98
C GLU A 163 1.77 18.31 -5.23
N ARG A 164 0.45 18.43 -5.07
CA ARG A 164 -0.44 18.88 -6.15
C ARG A 164 -0.07 20.28 -6.63
N HIS A 165 0.27 21.17 -5.71
CA HIS A 165 0.63 22.54 -6.02
C HIS A 165 1.96 22.64 -6.78
N LEU A 166 3.01 21.95 -6.31
CA LEU A 166 4.31 21.88 -6.97
C LEU A 166 4.20 21.32 -8.38
N ARG A 167 3.43 20.24 -8.58
CA ARG A 167 3.15 19.71 -9.92
C ARG A 167 2.50 20.77 -10.81
N GLY A 168 1.51 21.50 -10.29
CA GLY A 168 0.86 22.59 -11.01
C GLY A 168 1.82 23.71 -11.42
N LEU A 169 2.75 24.09 -10.54
CA LEU A 169 3.80 25.07 -10.83
C LEU A 169 4.77 24.56 -11.90
N VAL A 170 5.17 23.29 -11.84
CA VAL A 170 6.03 22.66 -12.86
C VAL A 170 5.34 22.64 -14.22
N CYS A 171 4.10 22.17 -14.28
CA CYS A 171 3.34 22.14 -15.53
C CYS A 171 3.00 23.53 -16.06
N SER A 172 3.01 24.55 -15.19
CA SER A 172 2.87 25.95 -15.56
C SER A 172 4.19 26.63 -15.96
N ASN A 173 5.30 25.90 -16.01
CA ASN A 173 6.65 26.42 -16.23
C ASN A 173 7.06 27.53 -15.23
N LYS A 174 6.50 27.52 -14.01
CA LYS A 174 6.83 28.45 -12.92
C LYS A 174 7.89 27.92 -11.98
N LEU A 175 8.14 26.62 -12.02
CA LEU A 175 9.13 25.92 -11.20
C LEU A 175 9.76 24.79 -12.02
N ASP A 176 11.08 24.64 -11.97
CA ASP A 176 11.74 23.49 -12.60
C ASP A 176 11.43 22.19 -11.83
N LEU A 177 11.30 21.07 -12.54
CA LEU A 177 11.01 19.77 -11.92
C LEU A 177 12.07 19.39 -10.87
N ARG A 178 13.36 19.60 -11.16
CA ARG A 178 14.44 19.27 -10.22
C ARG A 178 14.43 20.19 -9.02
N ASP A 179 14.05 21.45 -9.19
CA ASP A 179 13.89 22.37 -8.08
C ASP A 179 12.71 21.98 -7.18
N ALA A 180 11.58 21.54 -7.76
CA ALA A 180 10.44 21.00 -7.04
C ALA A 180 10.80 19.72 -6.26
N GLN A 181 11.54 18.80 -6.88
CA GLN A 181 12.05 17.59 -6.23
C GLN A 181 13.00 17.93 -5.07
N ARG A 182 13.96 18.84 -5.29
CA ARG A 182 14.93 19.25 -4.27
C ARG A 182 14.24 19.94 -3.09
N THR A 183 13.28 20.83 -3.34
CA THR A 183 12.64 21.60 -2.26
C THR A 183 11.81 20.71 -1.36
N ILE A 184 11.04 19.75 -1.92
CA ILE A 184 10.22 18.84 -1.11
C ILE A 184 11.08 17.82 -0.35
N ALA A 185 12.13 17.28 -0.97
CA ALA A 185 13.04 16.35 -0.31
C ALA A 185 13.89 16.99 0.80
N THR A 186 14.18 18.29 0.68
CA THR A 186 14.91 19.02 1.70
C THR A 186 14.00 19.35 2.87
N ASP A 187 12.96 20.14 2.66
CA ASP A 187 12.10 20.61 3.73
C ASP A 187 10.71 20.87 3.14
N TRP A 188 9.88 19.82 3.15
CA TRP A 188 8.52 19.89 2.61
C TRP A 188 7.66 20.93 3.36
N TRP A 189 7.95 21.24 4.62
CA TRP A 189 7.19 22.25 5.36
C TRP A 189 7.56 23.68 4.95
N ALA A 190 8.87 23.97 4.85
CA ALA A 190 9.32 25.25 4.31
C ALA A 190 8.86 25.44 2.86
N ALA A 191 8.85 24.36 2.07
CA ALA A 191 8.27 24.37 0.72
C ALA A 191 6.77 24.68 0.76
N TYR A 192 6.00 24.05 1.65
CA TYR A 192 4.58 24.34 1.86
C TYR A 192 4.35 25.84 2.14
N GLN A 193 5.08 26.40 3.11
CA GLN A 193 4.96 27.81 3.47
C GLN A 193 5.33 28.76 2.32
N THR A 194 6.31 28.38 1.49
CA THR A 194 6.78 29.19 0.36
C THR A 194 5.80 29.15 -0.81
N TYR A 195 5.51 27.94 -1.31
CA TYR A 195 4.85 27.75 -2.60
C TYR A 195 3.33 27.88 -2.53
N MET A 196 2.69 27.58 -1.40
CA MET A 196 1.22 27.67 -1.30
C MET A 196 0.68 29.10 -1.47
N SER A 197 1.54 30.12 -1.37
CA SER A 197 1.19 31.52 -1.65
C SER A 197 1.35 31.92 -3.12
N MET A 198 2.04 31.10 -3.92
CA MET A 198 2.30 31.38 -5.34
C MET A 198 1.06 31.04 -6.17
N PRO A 199 0.59 31.94 -7.06
CA PRO A 199 -0.51 31.63 -7.94
C PRO A 199 -0.07 30.63 -9.00
N ILE A 200 -0.90 29.60 -9.21
CA ILE A 200 -0.85 28.78 -10.42
C ILE A 200 -1.70 29.50 -11.46
N ASP A 201 -1.12 29.81 -12.62
CA ASP A 201 -1.90 30.39 -13.72
C ASP A 201 -2.91 29.33 -14.21
N PRO A 202 -4.22 29.57 -14.12
CA PRO A 202 -5.23 28.57 -14.48
C PRO A 202 -5.20 28.19 -15.97
N GLY A 203 -4.52 28.98 -16.81
CA GLY A 203 -4.31 28.71 -18.24
C GLY A 203 -3.10 27.84 -18.57
N THR A 204 -2.24 27.53 -17.60
CA THR A 204 -1.05 26.68 -17.78
C THR A 204 -1.01 25.48 -16.82
N ALA A 205 -2.00 25.38 -15.91
CA ALA A 205 -2.10 24.35 -14.88
C ALA A 205 -2.49 22.95 -15.40
N GLY A 206 -2.73 22.81 -16.70
CA GLY A 206 -2.98 21.53 -17.33
C GLY A 206 -2.31 21.51 -18.69
N PRO A 207 -1.97 20.31 -19.21
CA PRO A 207 -1.69 20.19 -20.64
C PRO A 207 -2.82 20.86 -21.43
N GLU A 208 -2.52 21.38 -22.63
CA GLU A 208 -3.59 21.73 -23.58
C GLU A 208 -4.66 20.62 -23.54
N PRO A 209 -5.97 20.96 -23.63
CA PRO A 209 -7.02 19.95 -23.61
C PRO A 209 -6.63 18.80 -24.53
N TRP A 210 -6.50 17.61 -23.94
CA TRP A 210 -6.02 16.40 -24.60
C TRP A 210 -6.59 16.35 -26.01
N LYS A 211 -5.73 16.52 -27.01
CA LYS A 211 -6.11 16.25 -28.38
C LYS A 211 -6.20 14.73 -28.47
N PRO A 212 -7.31 14.18 -29.01
CA PRO A 212 -7.38 12.76 -29.26
C PRO A 212 -6.14 12.33 -30.04
N TYR A 213 -5.32 11.51 -29.41
CA TYR A 213 -4.22 10.87 -30.11
C TYR A 213 -4.87 10.00 -31.18
N GLU A 214 -4.50 10.19 -32.44
CA GLU A 214 -4.97 9.27 -33.48
C GLU A 214 -4.53 7.85 -33.08
N PRO A 215 -5.39 6.82 -33.20
CA PRO A 215 -5.03 5.47 -32.81
C PRO A 215 -3.79 5.05 -33.59
N VAL A 216 -2.67 4.94 -32.90
CA VAL A 216 -1.46 4.34 -33.47
C VAL A 216 -1.66 2.84 -33.36
N GLU A 217 -1.45 2.14 -34.47
CA GLU A 217 -1.30 0.69 -34.50
C GLU A 217 -0.30 0.26 -33.40
N GLY A 218 -0.69 -0.62 -32.47
CA GLY A 218 0.13 -1.00 -31.32
C GLY A 218 -0.44 -0.68 -29.93
N GLU A 219 -1.77 -0.73 -29.75
CA GLU A 219 -2.40 -0.61 -28.42
C GLU A 219 -1.85 -1.64 -27.44
N VAL A 220 -1.50 -1.18 -26.24
CA VAL A 220 -1.00 -2.02 -25.16
C VAL A 220 -1.96 -2.03 -23.98
N SER A 221 -2.00 -3.14 -23.27
CA SER A 221 -2.78 -3.28 -22.04
C SER A 221 -1.93 -3.89 -20.94
N ASN A 222 -2.11 -3.40 -19.72
CA ASN A 222 -1.32 -3.86 -18.58
C ASN A 222 -1.55 -5.35 -18.33
N GLY A 223 -0.46 -6.13 -18.37
CA GLY A 223 -0.42 -7.58 -18.24
C GLY A 223 -0.47 -8.35 -19.55
N ALA A 224 -0.74 -7.71 -20.69
CA ALA A 224 -0.67 -8.38 -21.99
C ALA A 224 0.77 -8.76 -22.35
N LEU A 225 0.91 -9.79 -23.19
CA LEU A 225 2.22 -10.18 -23.73
C LEU A 225 2.78 -9.07 -24.62
N CYS A 226 4.10 -8.97 -24.64
CA CYS A 226 4.86 -8.07 -25.50
C CYS A 226 6.11 -8.79 -26.03
N GLU A 227 6.68 -8.27 -27.10
CA GLU A 227 7.74 -8.98 -27.84
C GLU A 227 9.14 -8.50 -27.46
N THR A 228 9.31 -7.20 -27.22
CA THR A 228 10.63 -6.59 -27.04
C THR A 228 10.76 -5.98 -25.66
N GLU A 229 11.66 -6.53 -24.84
CA GLU A 229 11.95 -5.94 -23.52
C GLU A 229 12.45 -4.50 -23.65
N GLY A 230 11.93 -3.60 -22.82
CA GLY A 230 12.22 -2.17 -22.84
C GLY A 230 11.37 -1.36 -23.83
N GLU A 231 10.53 -2.00 -24.66
CA GLU A 231 9.58 -1.30 -25.52
C GLU A 231 8.59 -0.51 -24.67
N VAL A 232 8.23 0.70 -25.13
CA VAL A 232 7.26 1.59 -24.48
C VAL A 232 6.01 1.68 -25.33
N GLY A 233 4.84 1.52 -24.70
CA GLY A 233 3.54 1.64 -25.34
C GLY A 233 2.55 2.40 -24.47
N TYR A 234 1.46 2.87 -25.06
CA TYR A 234 0.46 3.67 -24.37
C TYR A 234 -0.95 3.07 -24.48
N THR A 235 -1.72 3.12 -23.40
CA THR A 235 -3.15 2.74 -23.44
C THR A 235 -3.98 3.78 -24.20
N ILE A 236 -4.98 3.37 -24.98
CA ILE A 236 -5.79 4.32 -25.79
C ILE A 236 -6.61 5.28 -24.90
N SER A 237 -7.32 4.74 -23.91
CA SER A 237 -8.33 5.53 -23.17
C SER A 237 -7.75 6.64 -22.30
N LYS A 238 -6.51 6.48 -21.84
CA LYS A 238 -5.90 7.32 -20.82
C LYS A 238 -4.44 7.68 -21.11
N HIS A 239 -3.91 7.25 -22.26
CA HIS A 239 -2.50 7.48 -22.60
C HIS A 239 -1.52 7.08 -21.48
N ILE A 240 -1.85 6.02 -20.73
CA ILE A 240 -0.98 5.50 -19.69
C ILE A 240 0.19 4.77 -20.34
N GLU A 241 1.41 5.23 -20.05
CA GLU A 241 2.66 4.56 -20.42
C GLU A 241 2.80 3.19 -19.74
N LEU A 242 3.18 2.19 -20.52
CA LEU A 242 3.57 0.86 -20.07
C LEU A 242 4.90 0.49 -20.72
N THR A 243 5.72 -0.26 -19.99
CA THR A 243 7.00 -0.79 -20.48
C THR A 243 6.92 -2.31 -20.55
N CYS A 244 7.35 -2.87 -21.68
CA CYS A 244 7.51 -4.30 -21.83
C CYS A 244 8.66 -4.78 -20.94
N THR A 245 8.37 -5.57 -19.92
CA THR A 245 9.36 -6.02 -18.93
C THR A 245 9.17 -7.49 -18.59
N ALA A 246 10.26 -8.19 -18.29
CA ALA A 246 10.19 -9.57 -17.84
C ALA A 246 9.47 -9.68 -16.47
N THR A 247 8.55 -10.64 -16.38
CA THR A 247 7.95 -11.06 -15.11
C THR A 247 8.92 -11.93 -14.32
N SER A 248 8.57 -12.24 -13.06
CA SER A 248 9.30 -13.22 -12.24
C SER A 248 9.39 -14.62 -12.85
N TYR A 249 8.54 -14.92 -13.85
CA TYR A 249 8.51 -16.20 -14.57
C TYR A 249 9.24 -16.13 -15.91
N GLY A 250 9.86 -14.99 -16.26
CA GLY A 250 10.60 -14.79 -17.50
C GLY A 250 9.75 -14.42 -18.73
N GLU A 251 8.42 -14.37 -18.60
CA GLU A 251 7.55 -13.89 -19.68
C GLU A 251 7.63 -12.36 -19.80
N LEU A 252 7.71 -11.84 -21.02
CA LEU A 252 7.62 -10.41 -21.29
C LEU A 252 6.16 -9.96 -21.29
N ARG A 253 5.85 -8.96 -20.45
CA ARG A 253 4.51 -8.36 -20.37
C ARG A 253 4.58 -6.84 -20.30
N TRP A 254 3.58 -6.19 -20.89
CA TRP A 254 3.33 -4.76 -20.71
C TRP A 254 3.02 -4.49 -19.24
N GLN A 255 3.84 -3.68 -18.59
CA GLN A 255 3.70 -3.39 -17.17
C GLN A 255 3.82 -1.90 -16.93
N LYS A 256 3.08 -1.43 -15.92
CA LYS A 256 3.33 -0.14 -15.31
C LYS A 256 4.77 -0.07 -14.79
N ARG A 257 5.37 1.11 -14.90
CA ARG A 257 6.66 1.44 -14.31
C ARG A 257 6.65 1.12 -12.80
N TYR A 258 7.74 0.56 -12.29
CA TYR A 258 7.93 0.30 -10.87
C TYR A 258 9.04 1.17 -10.31
#